data_AF-A0A4Z0Q2S5-F1
#
_entry.id   AF-A0A4Z0Q2S5-F1
#
_cell.length_a   1.000
_cell.length_b   1.000
_cell.length_c   1.000
_cell.angle_alpha   90.00
_cell.angle_beta   90.00
_cell.angle_gamma   90.00
#
_symmetry.space_group_name_H-M   'P 1'
#
loop_
_entity.id
_entity.type
_entity.pdbx_description
1 polymer ?
#
loop_
_entity_poly.entity_id
_entity_poly.type
_entity_poly.pdbx_seq_one_letter_code
_entity_poly.pdbx_strand_id
1 'polypeptide(L)'
;MIQSKRLVLLLAIALSGSAYSQQKPKYASSPFKQVDVPDSVLRRINLAIKRRERLPQNTFPIYVFNLAKHDDYVFKDGIYSYKLSSPHAERRIFIVYKGATTIFNGVHVDDVLREYVAFVEKSKLPTATTIRYLNIIGKHLQEQYDANH
;
A
#
# COMPACT_ATOMS: atom_id res chain seq x y z
N MET A 1 -11.69 46.02 -48.06
CA MET A 1 -11.81 46.03 -46.59
C MET A 1 -11.83 44.58 -46.09
N ILE A 2 -10.67 44.17 -45.59
CA ILE A 2 -10.35 42.83 -45.09
C ILE A 2 -10.66 42.82 -43.59
N GLN A 3 -11.05 41.66 -43.06
CA GLN A 3 -11.10 41.29 -41.63
C GLN A 3 -12.45 41.42 -40.90
N SER A 4 -13.34 40.46 -41.13
CA SER A 4 -14.45 40.21 -40.18
C SER A 4 -14.99 38.77 -40.19
N LYS A 5 -14.22 37.79 -40.67
CA LYS A 5 -14.65 36.37 -40.66
C LYS A 5 -13.68 35.38 -40.02
N ARG A 6 -12.50 35.83 -39.56
CA ARG A 6 -11.52 34.97 -38.87
C ARG A 6 -11.57 35.06 -37.34
N LEU A 7 -12.29 36.04 -36.78
CA LEU A 7 -12.34 36.25 -35.32
C LEU A 7 -13.34 35.34 -34.60
N VAL A 8 -14.36 34.81 -35.30
CA VAL A 8 -15.40 33.98 -34.66
C VAL A 8 -14.95 32.51 -34.50
N LEU A 9 -13.99 32.04 -35.30
CA LEU A 9 -13.52 30.64 -35.24
C LEU A 9 -12.51 30.39 -34.10
N LEU A 10 -11.89 31.45 -33.54
CA LEU A 10 -10.94 31.31 -32.42
C LEU A 10 -11.62 31.29 -31.05
N LEU A 11 -12.91 31.64 -30.94
CA LEU A 11 -13.63 31.62 -29.66
C LEU A 11 -14.30 30.26 -29.35
N ALA A 12 -14.38 29.35 -30.32
CA ALA A 12 -15.07 28.06 -30.16
C ALA A 12 -14.15 26.91 -29.68
N ILE A 13 -12.84 27.14 -29.54
CA ILE A 13 -11.87 26.12 -29.08
C ILE A 13 -11.57 26.24 -27.57
N ALA A 14 -12.11 27.27 -26.90
CA ALA A 14 -11.82 27.53 -25.49
C ALA A 14 -12.73 26.78 -24.48
N LEU A 15 -13.70 25.97 -24.93
CA LEU A 15 -14.68 25.30 -24.04
C LEU A 15 -14.49 23.79 -23.85
N SER A 16 -13.42 23.20 -24.38
CA SER A 16 -13.10 21.77 -24.22
C SER A 16 -11.71 21.56 -23.60
N GLY A 17 -11.41 22.33 -22.55
CA GLY A 17 -10.07 22.33 -21.94
C GLY A 17 -10.03 22.44 -20.42
N SER A 18 -11.14 22.32 -19.70
CA SER A 18 -11.08 22.08 -18.25
C SER A 18 -11.13 20.58 -18.00
N ALA A 19 -10.10 19.86 -18.45
CA ALA A 19 -9.70 18.67 -17.73
C ALA A 19 -9.33 19.18 -16.33
N TYR A 20 -10.25 19.06 -15.39
CA TYR A 20 -9.94 19.12 -13.97
C TYR A 20 -8.88 18.04 -13.76
N SER A 21 -7.61 18.43 -13.86
CA SER A 21 -6.53 17.69 -13.23
C SER A 21 -6.87 17.78 -11.75
N GLN A 22 -7.59 16.79 -11.24
CA GLN A 22 -7.65 16.53 -9.83
C GLN A 22 -6.20 16.32 -9.42
N GLN A 23 -5.56 17.38 -8.96
CA GLN A 23 -4.29 17.29 -8.26
C GLN A 23 -4.55 16.28 -7.16
N LYS A 24 -3.97 15.09 -7.31
CA LYS A 24 -3.97 14.07 -6.27
C LYS A 24 -3.60 14.82 -4.99
N PRO A 25 -4.33 14.66 -3.87
CA PRO A 25 -3.79 15.11 -2.60
C PRO A 25 -2.46 14.38 -2.47
N LYS A 26 -1.35 15.12 -2.68
CA LYS A 26 -0.03 14.67 -2.29
C LYS A 26 -0.19 14.45 -0.80
N TYR A 27 -0.34 13.19 -0.39
CA TYR A 27 -0.13 12.81 0.99
C TYR A 27 1.14 13.54 1.40
N ALA A 28 1.01 14.51 2.31
CA ALA A 28 2.08 15.41 2.69
C ALA A 28 3.35 14.57 2.81
N SER A 29 4.42 14.95 2.11
CA SER A 29 5.67 14.17 2.05
C SER A 29 6.01 13.75 3.47
N SER A 30 5.76 12.48 3.77
CA SER A 30 5.87 11.98 5.13
C SER A 30 7.30 12.24 5.58
N PRO A 31 7.53 12.86 6.76
CA PRO A 31 8.90 13.02 7.27
C PRO A 31 9.57 11.66 7.49
N PHE A 32 8.79 10.58 7.52
CA PHE A 32 9.26 9.20 7.60
C PHE A 32 9.42 8.60 6.21
N LYS A 33 10.63 8.11 5.91
CA LYS A 33 10.91 7.31 4.71
C LYS A 33 10.10 6.02 4.74
N GLN A 34 9.39 5.74 3.66
CA GLN A 34 8.51 4.58 3.50
C GLN A 34 8.51 4.11 2.06
N VAL A 35 8.01 2.89 1.84
CA VAL A 35 7.89 2.31 0.49
C VAL A 35 6.87 3.09 -0.33
N ASP A 36 7.25 3.52 -1.54
CA ASP A 36 6.35 4.17 -2.49
C ASP A 36 5.46 3.13 -3.19
N VAL A 37 4.28 2.88 -2.61
CA VAL A 37 3.31 1.87 -3.09
C VAL A 37 2.39 2.42 -4.18
N PRO A 38 2.13 1.67 -5.26
CA PRO A 38 1.14 2.07 -6.27
C PRO A 38 -0.26 2.29 -5.69
N ASP A 39 -1.01 3.25 -6.26
CA ASP A 39 -2.38 3.62 -5.83
C ASP A 39 -3.32 2.40 -5.72
N SER A 40 -3.16 1.40 -6.60
CA SER A 40 -3.96 0.17 -6.59
C SER A 40 -3.73 -0.67 -5.34
N VAL A 41 -2.48 -0.74 -4.86
CA VAL A 41 -2.08 -1.45 -3.65
C VAL A 41 -2.53 -0.67 -2.43
N LEU A 42 -2.29 0.64 -2.42
CA LEU A 42 -2.72 1.53 -1.34
C LEU A 42 -4.24 1.49 -1.14
N ARG A 43 -5.03 1.42 -2.21
CA ARG A 43 -6.49 1.24 -2.15
C ARG A 43 -6.86 -0.07 -1.44
N ARG A 44 -6.17 -1.17 -1.74
CA ARG A 44 -6.44 -2.46 -1.09
C ARG A 44 -6.07 -2.45 0.38
N ILE A 45 -4.97 -1.79 0.75
CA ILE A 45 -4.56 -1.59 2.15
C ILE A 45 -5.63 -0.78 2.90
N ASN A 46 -6.09 0.33 2.33
CA ASN A 46 -7.17 1.15 2.90
C ASN A 46 -8.46 0.34 3.13
N LEU A 47 -8.83 -0.52 2.18
CA LEU A 47 -9.99 -1.40 2.32
C LEU A 47 -9.80 -2.45 3.42
N ALA A 48 -8.60 -3.00 3.59
CA ALA A 48 -8.30 -3.92 4.69
C ALA A 48 -8.41 -3.21 6.05
N ILE A 49 -7.87 -1.99 6.15
CA ILE A 49 -7.96 -1.18 7.36
C ILE A 49 -9.40 -0.82 7.70
N LYS A 50 -10.17 -0.30 6.73
CA LYS A 50 -11.58 0.08 6.94
C LYS A 50 -12.40 -1.06 7.52
N ARG A 51 -12.25 -2.26 6.95
CA ARG A 51 -12.99 -3.45 7.39
C ARG A 51 -12.72 -3.80 8.85
N ARG A 52 -11.49 -3.57 9.32
CA ARG A 52 -11.06 -3.99 10.64
C ARG A 52 -11.27 -2.92 11.71
N GLU A 53 -10.85 -1.69 11.43
CA GLU A 53 -10.84 -0.59 12.40
C GLU A 53 -12.18 0.16 12.50
N ARG A 54 -13.11 -0.08 11.57
CA ARG A 54 -14.39 0.66 11.44
C ARG A 54 -14.20 2.19 11.37
N LEU A 55 -13.02 2.65 10.94
CA LEU A 55 -12.69 4.07 10.80
C LEU A 55 -13.21 4.66 9.48
N PRO A 56 -13.52 5.96 9.46
CA PRO A 56 -13.73 6.69 8.20
C PRO A 56 -12.47 6.65 7.32
N GLN A 57 -12.64 6.75 6.01
CA GLN A 57 -11.50 6.73 5.06
C GLN A 57 -10.52 7.86 5.36
N ASN A 58 -9.22 7.57 5.18
CA ASN A 58 -8.13 8.55 5.27
C ASN A 58 -7.99 9.26 6.62
N THR A 59 -8.56 8.70 7.71
CA THR A 59 -8.46 9.31 9.05
C THR A 59 -7.01 9.42 9.52
N PHE A 60 -6.16 8.44 9.15
CA PHE A 60 -4.75 8.41 9.52
C PHE A 60 -3.88 8.06 8.31
N PRO A 61 -2.71 8.71 8.15
CA PRO A 61 -1.67 8.23 7.26
C PRO A 61 -1.34 6.75 7.48
N ILE A 62 -1.05 6.06 6.38
CA ILE A 62 -0.60 4.67 6.38
C ILE A 62 0.88 4.66 6.05
N TYR A 63 1.65 3.94 6.86
CA TYR A 63 3.08 3.72 6.63
C TYR A 63 3.33 2.32 6.12
N VAL A 64 4.11 2.18 5.04
CA VAL A 64 4.51 0.89 4.47
C VAL A 64 6.03 0.69 4.55
N PHE A 65 6.45 -0.46 5.06
CA PHE A 65 7.86 -0.82 5.22
C PHE A 65 8.17 -2.17 4.57
N ASN A 66 9.31 -2.27 3.90
CA ASN A 66 9.83 -3.54 3.41
C ASN A 66 10.39 -4.35 4.60
N LEU A 67 9.81 -5.53 4.84
CA LEU A 67 10.20 -6.38 5.97
C LEU A 67 11.47 -7.18 5.72
N ALA A 68 11.87 -7.37 4.46
CA ALA A 68 13.15 -7.98 4.14
C ALA A 68 14.31 -6.99 4.34
N LYS A 69 14.06 -5.70 4.08
CA LYS A 69 15.08 -4.65 4.15
C LYS A 69 14.44 -3.27 4.44
N HIS A 70 14.53 -2.80 5.68
CA HIS A 70 13.83 -1.60 6.15
C HIS A 70 14.26 -0.28 5.49
N ASP A 71 15.48 -0.20 4.96
CA ASP A 71 16.03 0.94 4.21
C ASP A 71 15.76 0.87 2.70
N ASP A 72 15.06 -0.17 2.23
CA ASP A 72 14.64 -0.31 0.84
C ASP A 72 13.20 0.21 0.64
N TYR A 73 13.11 1.40 0.04
CA TYR A 73 11.85 2.12 -0.19
C TYR A 73 11.25 1.89 -1.58
N VAL A 74 11.84 0.99 -2.38
CA VAL A 74 11.36 0.69 -3.73
C VAL A 74 10.31 -0.42 -3.68
N PHE A 75 9.15 -0.17 -4.28
CA PHE A 75 8.11 -1.17 -4.40
C PHE A 75 8.42 -2.20 -5.50
N LYS A 76 8.48 -3.47 -5.11
CA LYS A 76 8.75 -4.64 -5.96
C LYS A 76 8.17 -5.91 -5.36
N ASP A 77 8.38 -7.06 -6.01
CA ASP A 77 8.05 -8.35 -5.39
C ASP A 77 8.81 -8.50 -4.06
N GLY A 78 8.08 -8.82 -2.99
CA GLY A 78 8.60 -8.73 -1.64
C GLY A 78 7.54 -8.95 -0.56
N ILE A 79 7.98 -8.89 0.69
CA ILE A 79 7.13 -8.95 1.88
C ILE A 79 7.21 -7.62 2.63
N TYR A 80 6.07 -7.09 3.02
CA TYR A 80 5.92 -5.74 3.54
C TYR A 80 5.06 -5.74 4.79
N SER A 81 5.30 -4.76 5.66
CA SER A 81 4.39 -4.39 6.73
C SER A 81 3.72 -3.06 6.43
N TYR A 82 2.52 -2.88 6.97
CA TYR A 82 1.83 -1.61 6.98
C TYR A 82 1.21 -1.35 8.34
N LYS A 83 1.13 -0.07 8.72
CA LYS A 83 0.47 0.37 9.95
C LYS A 83 -0.21 1.72 9.76
N LEU A 84 -1.28 1.96 10.51
CA LEU A 84 -1.84 3.30 10.67
C LEU A 84 -0.90 4.15 11.53
N SER A 85 -0.95 5.47 11.36
CA SER A 85 -0.27 6.44 12.24
C SER A 85 -0.96 6.59 13.61
N SER A 86 -1.37 5.49 14.23
CA SER A 86 -1.94 5.44 15.58
C SER A 86 -0.97 4.67 16.50
N PRO A 87 -0.72 5.13 17.74
CA PRO A 87 0.18 4.47 18.69
C PRO A 87 -0.20 3.01 18.99
N HIS A 88 -1.49 2.68 18.92
CA HIS A 88 -2.02 1.35 19.20
C HIS A 88 -2.31 0.55 17.92
N ALA A 89 -1.91 1.04 16.75
CA ALA A 89 -2.15 0.32 15.50
C ALA A 89 -1.21 -0.88 15.39
N GLU A 90 -1.81 -2.07 15.34
CA GLU A 90 -1.10 -3.29 15.00
C GLU A 90 -0.46 -3.17 13.60
N ARG A 91 0.81 -3.60 13.48
CA ARG A 91 1.45 -3.79 12.18
C ARG A 91 0.84 -5.02 11.53
N ARG A 92 0.63 -4.95 10.22
CA ARG A 92 0.02 -6.01 9.41
C ARG A 92 0.89 -6.29 8.21
N ILE A 93 0.77 -7.49 7.65
CA ILE A 93 1.64 -7.96 6.58
C ILE A 93 0.89 -7.98 5.25
N PHE A 94 1.61 -7.73 4.16
CA PHE A 94 1.18 -8.16 2.83
C PHE A 94 2.38 -8.63 2.02
N ILE A 95 2.12 -9.48 1.03
CA ILE A 95 3.14 -10.00 0.12
C ILE A 95 2.79 -9.59 -1.31
N VAL A 96 3.80 -9.20 -2.07
CA VAL A 96 3.74 -8.97 -3.51
C VAL A 96 4.57 -10.05 -4.17
N TYR A 97 3.95 -10.81 -5.07
CA TYR A 97 4.64 -11.85 -5.81
C TYR A 97 4.08 -11.94 -7.22
N LYS A 98 4.96 -11.84 -8.23
CA LYS A 98 4.62 -11.76 -9.65
C LYS A 98 3.59 -10.66 -9.92
N GLY A 99 3.75 -9.51 -9.26
CA GLY A 99 2.82 -8.38 -9.36
C GLY A 99 1.47 -8.56 -8.66
N ALA A 100 1.17 -9.74 -8.09
CA ALA A 100 -0.04 -9.97 -7.32
C ALA A 100 0.18 -9.62 -5.85
N THR A 101 -0.65 -8.73 -5.30
CA THR A 101 -0.65 -8.42 -3.86
C THR A 101 -1.59 -9.36 -3.11
N THR A 102 -1.14 -9.89 -1.97
CA THR A 102 -1.92 -10.67 -1.01
C THR A 102 -1.84 -9.97 0.34
N ILE A 103 -2.96 -9.47 0.85
CA ILE A 103 -3.02 -8.76 2.14
C ILE A 103 -3.46 -9.75 3.21
N PHE A 104 -2.73 -9.78 4.31
CA PHE A 104 -3.07 -10.59 5.46
C PHE A 104 -4.04 -9.79 6.35
N ASN A 105 -5.12 -10.42 6.79
CA ASN A 105 -6.10 -9.82 7.70
C ASN A 105 -5.84 -10.24 9.16
N GLY A 106 -5.13 -11.36 9.34
CA GLY A 106 -4.71 -11.86 10.63
C GLY A 106 -3.75 -10.93 11.36
N VAL A 107 -3.82 -10.94 12.69
CA VAL A 107 -2.86 -10.20 13.55
C VAL A 107 -2.35 -10.98 14.73
N HIS A 108 -3.07 -12.03 15.12
CA HIS A 108 -2.51 -13.03 16.01
C HIS A 108 -1.61 -13.94 15.19
N VAL A 109 -0.63 -14.54 15.86
CA VAL A 109 0.36 -15.43 15.26
C VAL A 109 -0.33 -16.53 14.43
N ASP A 110 -1.35 -17.18 15.00
CA ASP A 110 -2.06 -18.28 14.34
C ASP A 110 -2.77 -17.86 13.04
N ASP A 111 -3.34 -16.65 13.02
CA ASP A 111 -4.02 -16.12 11.84
C ASP A 111 -3.00 -15.84 10.73
N VAL A 112 -1.88 -15.19 11.08
CA VAL A 112 -0.82 -14.84 10.15
C VAL A 112 -0.17 -16.09 9.56
N LEU A 113 0.09 -17.12 10.38
CA LEU A 113 0.65 -18.39 9.91
C LEU A 113 -0.32 -19.12 8.97
N ARG A 114 -1.61 -19.15 9.29
CA ARG A 114 -2.63 -19.77 8.44
C ARG A 114 -2.74 -19.06 7.08
N GLU A 115 -2.79 -17.74 7.08
CA GLU A 115 -2.83 -16.95 5.84
C GLU A 115 -1.55 -17.10 5.02
N TYR A 116 -0.39 -17.23 5.69
CA TYR A 116 0.88 -17.49 5.01
C TYR A 116 0.91 -18.86 4.33
N VAL A 117 0.49 -19.92 5.01
CA VAL A 117 0.40 -21.27 4.42
C VAL A 117 -0.52 -21.27 3.19
N ALA A 118 -1.72 -20.68 3.32
CA ALA A 118 -2.66 -20.55 2.21
C ALA A 118 -2.07 -19.76 1.02
N PHE A 119 -1.28 -18.72 1.31
CA PHE A 119 -0.56 -17.98 0.27
C PHE A 119 0.50 -18.83 -0.43
N VAL A 120 1.30 -19.62 0.30
CA VAL A 120 2.32 -20.50 -0.27
C VAL A 120 1.70 -21.55 -1.19
N GLU A 121 0.63 -22.21 -0.74
CA GLU A 121 -0.11 -23.21 -1.52
C GLU A 121 -0.63 -22.64 -2.84
N LYS A 122 -1.21 -21.43 -2.80
CA LYS A 122 -1.77 -20.75 -3.98
C LYS A 122 -0.70 -20.23 -4.94
N SER A 123 0.36 -19.63 -4.41
CA SER A 123 1.37 -18.91 -5.20
C SER A 123 2.44 -19.81 -5.79
N LYS A 124 2.61 -21.03 -5.26
CA LYS A 124 3.70 -21.96 -5.62
C LYS A 124 5.06 -21.27 -5.50
N LEU A 125 5.30 -20.62 -4.36
CA LEU A 125 6.56 -19.98 -4.06
C LEU A 125 7.72 -20.99 -4.09
N PRO A 126 8.91 -20.61 -4.59
CA PRO A 126 10.11 -21.45 -4.45
C PRO A 126 10.41 -21.71 -2.97
N THR A 127 10.79 -22.94 -2.62
CA THR A 127 11.08 -23.36 -1.24
C THR A 127 12.02 -22.40 -0.50
N ALA A 128 13.07 -21.92 -1.17
CA ALA A 128 13.99 -20.95 -0.59
C ALA A 128 13.31 -19.61 -0.23
N THR A 129 12.38 -19.14 -1.05
CA THR A 129 11.60 -17.93 -0.76
C THR A 129 10.58 -18.19 0.34
N THR A 130 9.96 -19.37 0.35
CA THR A 130 9.04 -19.80 1.41
C THR A 130 9.72 -19.80 2.79
N ILE A 131 10.92 -20.38 2.89
CA ILE A 131 11.69 -20.38 4.15
C ILE A 131 12.08 -18.96 4.53
N ARG A 132 12.56 -18.16 3.57
CA ARG A 132 12.95 -16.77 3.82
C ARG A 132 11.79 -15.92 4.35
N TYR A 133 10.62 -15.99 3.74
CA TYR A 133 9.44 -15.24 4.17
C TYR A 133 8.93 -15.73 5.52
N LEU A 134 8.96 -17.03 5.80
CA LEU A 134 8.61 -17.56 7.12
C LEU A 134 9.51 -16.96 8.23
N ASN A 135 10.82 -16.92 8.00
CA ASN A 135 11.77 -16.32 8.95
C ASN A 135 11.51 -14.83 9.18
N ILE A 136 11.23 -14.08 8.11
CA ILE A 136 10.90 -12.65 8.20
C ILE A 136 9.60 -12.44 8.98
N ILE A 137 8.56 -13.25 8.72
CA ILE A 137 7.29 -13.20 9.46
C ILE A 137 7.52 -13.49 10.94
N GLY A 138 8.26 -14.56 11.26
CA GLY A 138 8.56 -14.93 12.64
C GLY A 138 9.28 -13.82 13.39
N LYS A 139 10.32 -13.23 12.78
CA LYS A 139 11.02 -12.06 13.35
C LYS A 139 10.08 -10.88 13.57
N HIS A 140 9.22 -10.57 12.60
CA HIS A 140 8.27 -9.46 12.71
C HIS A 140 7.28 -9.65 13.86
N LEU A 141 6.74 -10.87 14.02
CA LEU A 141 5.80 -11.20 15.09
C LEU A 141 6.47 -11.11 16.47
N GLN A 142 7.72 -11.57 16.58
CA GLN A 142 8.51 -11.43 17.81
C GLN A 142 8.72 -9.95 18.18
N GLU A 143 9.13 -9.11 17.22
CA GLU A 143 9.31 -7.67 17.44
C GLU A 143 8.00 -6.97 17.86
N GLN A 144 6.84 -7.45 17.39
CA GLN A 144 5.55 -6.93 17.84
C GLN A 144 5.20 -7.39 19.25
N TYR A 145 5.52 -8.63 19.61
CA TYR A 145 5.30 -9.16 20.96
C TYR A 145 6.14 -8.39 21.98
N ASP A 146 7.44 -8.24 21.71
CA ASP A 146 8.40 -7.55 22.57
C ASP A 146 8.11 -6.04 22.71
N ALA A 147 7.45 -5.42 21.72
CA ALA A 147 7.09 -4.01 21.79
C ALA A 147 5.83 -3.74 22.65
N ASN A 148 5.07 -4.79 22.98
CA ASN A 148 3.80 -4.71 23.69
C ASN A 148 3.85 -5.31 25.11
N HIS A 149 4.99 -5.86 25.52
CA HIS A 149 5.25 -6.47 26.83
C HIS A 149 6.58 -5.96 27.39
#